data_AF-A0AAU8TWX2-F1
#
_entry.id   AF-A0AAU8TWX2-F1
#
_cell.length_a   1.000
_cell.length_b   1.000
_cell.length_c   1.000
_cell.angle_alpha   90.00
_cell.angle_beta   90.00
_cell.angle_gamma   90.00
#
_symmetry.space_group_name_H-M   'P 1'
#
loop_
_entity.id
_entity.type
_entity.pdbx_description
1 polymer ?
#
loop_
_entity_poly.entity_id
_entity_poly.type
_entity_poly.pdbx_seq_one_letter_code
_entity_poly.pdbx_strand_id
1 'polypeptide(L)'
;MENKKVRKKLNEVVAMLDGKSYVVDKKDTKLRVEMAKLKLLKSDPGLEISEELQLINRGRITLALVNLIDKKFIMPKLLSIFSKKIK
;
A
#
# COMPACT_ATOMS: atom_id res chain seq x y z
N MET A 1 14.49 -1.96 -31.86
CA MET A 1 14.01 -1.99 -30.46
C MET A 1 13.99 -0.63 -29.78
N GLU A 2 14.92 0.29 -30.08
CA GLU A 2 15.00 1.62 -29.45
C GLU A 2 13.77 2.50 -29.65
N ASN A 3 13.15 2.44 -30.82
CA ASN A 3 11.99 3.26 -31.18
C ASN A 3 10.77 3.10 -30.25
N LYS A 4 10.57 1.91 -29.64
CA LYS A 4 9.48 1.69 -28.67
C LYS A 4 9.73 2.38 -27.33
N LYS A 5 10.97 2.39 -26.83
CA LYS A 5 11.34 3.07 -25.57
C LYS A 5 11.21 4.58 -25.70
N VAL A 6 11.66 5.13 -26.83
CA VAL A 6 11.57 6.57 -27.13
C VAL A 6 10.11 7.02 -27.21
N ARG A 7 9.26 6.28 -27.94
CA ARG A 7 7.81 6.57 -28.01
C ARG A 7 7.12 6.52 -26.65
N LYS A 8 7.51 5.57 -25.78
CA LYS A 8 6.94 5.47 -24.43
C LYS A 8 7.27 6.70 -23.57
N LYS A 9 8.54 7.15 -23.58
CA LYS A 9 8.97 8.37 -22.88
C LYS A 9 8.29 9.62 -23.43
N LEU A 10 8.15 9.72 -24.75
CA LEU A 10 7.48 10.86 -25.37
C LEU A 10 6.01 10.95 -24.94
N ASN A 11 5.29 9.83 -24.97
CA ASN A 11 3.90 9.77 -24.52
C ASN A 11 3.74 10.08 -23.02
N GLU A 12 4.75 9.73 -22.21
CA GLU A 12 4.79 10.05 -20.79
C GLU A 12 4.95 11.56 -20.55
N VAL A 13 5.88 12.21 -21.26
CA VAL A 13 6.09 13.66 -21.20
C VAL A 13 4.86 14.42 -21.71
N VAL A 14 4.25 13.99 -22.82
CA VAL A 14 3.03 14.63 -23.36
C VAL A 14 1.88 14.53 -22.36
N ALA A 15 1.69 13.38 -21.70
CA ALA A 15 0.63 13.23 -20.69
C ALA A 15 0.84 14.18 -19.48
N MET A 16 2.09 14.33 -19.02
CA MET A 16 2.44 15.24 -17.93
C MET A 16 2.17 16.71 -18.29
N LEU A 17 2.47 17.13 -19.53
CA LEU A 17 2.22 18.49 -20.02
C LEU A 17 0.73 18.78 -20.18
N ASP A 18 -0.06 17.77 -20.54
CA ASP A 18 -1.53 17.84 -20.64
C ASP A 18 -2.24 17.87 -19.27
N GLY A 19 -1.49 17.84 -18.16
CA GLY A 19 -2.05 17.74 -16.81
C GLY A 19 -2.76 16.40 -16.52
N LYS A 20 -2.56 15.40 -17.39
CA LYS A 20 -3.12 14.05 -17.22
C LYS A 20 -2.10 13.20 -16.49
N SER A 21 -2.50 12.49 -15.44
CA SER A 21 -1.63 11.48 -14.84
C SER A 21 -1.31 10.45 -15.94
N TYR A 22 -0.02 10.18 -16.16
CA TYR A 22 0.38 9.09 -17.06
C TYR A 22 -0.37 7.83 -16.62
N VAL A 23 -1.20 7.30 -17.51
CA VAL A 23 -1.98 6.09 -17.24
C VAL A 23 -1.00 4.93 -17.31
N VAL A 24 -0.33 4.65 -16.19
CA VAL A 24 0.21 3.32 -15.93
C VAL A 24 -0.98 2.39 -16.04
N ASP A 25 -0.92 1.44 -16.95
CA ASP A 25 -1.98 0.48 -17.21
C ASP A 25 -2.55 -0.01 -15.85
N LYS A 26 -3.85 0.20 -15.61
CA LYS A 26 -4.50 -0.11 -14.32
C LYS A 26 -4.21 -1.57 -13.92
N LYS A 27 -4.06 -2.44 -14.92
CA LYS A 27 -3.68 -3.85 -14.72
C LYS A 27 -2.29 -4.00 -14.13
N ASP A 28 -1.31 -3.24 -14.62
CA ASP A 28 0.08 -3.27 -14.15
C ASP A 28 0.20 -2.71 -12.72
N THR A 29 -0.55 -1.64 -12.42
CA THR A 29 -0.62 -1.08 -11.07
C THR A 29 -1.22 -2.08 -10.07
N LYS A 30 -2.33 -2.75 -10.45
CA LYS A 30 -2.97 -3.77 -9.62
C LYS A 30 -2.01 -4.93 -9.32
N LEU A 31 -1.31 -5.43 -10.33
CA LEU A 31 -0.31 -6.51 -10.18
C LEU A 31 0.83 -6.11 -9.23
N ARG A 32 1.34 -4.88 -9.34
CA ARG A 32 2.41 -4.38 -8.45
C ARG A 32 1.95 -4.29 -7.00
N VAL A 33 0.73 -3.84 -6.75
CA VAL A 33 0.13 -3.79 -5.40
C VAL A 33 -0.05 -5.21 -4.84
N GLU A 34 -0.51 -6.15 -5.67
CA GLU A 34 -0.70 -7.53 -5.27
C GLU A 34 0.62 -8.23 -4.94
N MET A 35 1.67 -8.01 -5.74
CA MET A 35 3.02 -8.47 -5.43
C MET A 35 3.56 -7.87 -4.13
N ALA A 36 3.30 -6.59 -3.85
CA ALA A 36 3.73 -5.94 -2.62
C ALA A 36 3.01 -6.56 -1.39
N LYS A 37 1.71 -6.83 -1.49
CA LYS A 37 0.94 -7.55 -0.46
C LYS A 37 1.51 -8.94 -0.20
N LEU A 38 1.82 -9.71 -1.26
CA LEU A 38 2.40 -11.05 -1.12
C LEU A 38 3.79 -11.03 -0.48
N LYS A 39 4.64 -10.06 -0.83
CA LYS A 39 5.95 -9.90 -0.18
C LYS A 39 5.82 -9.58 1.30
N LEU A 40 4.87 -8.72 1.68
CA LEU A 40 4.56 -8.40 3.07
C LEU A 40 4.05 -9.63 3.83
N LEU A 41 3.09 -10.37 3.27
CA LEU A 41 2.56 -11.61 3.86
C LEU A 41 3.65 -12.68 4.04
N LYS A 42 4.61 -12.77 3.11
CA LYS A 42 5.74 -13.68 3.25
C LYS A 42 6.63 -13.33 4.45
N SER A 43 6.74 -12.05 4.79
CA SER A 43 7.56 -11.56 5.91
C SER A 43 6.82 -11.55 7.25
N ASP A 44 5.52 -11.24 7.26
CA ASP A 44 4.63 -11.32 8.43
C ASP A 44 3.28 -11.93 8.00
N PRO A 45 3.10 -13.27 8.13
CA PRO A 45 1.90 -13.97 7.69
C PRO A 45 0.62 -13.54 8.40
N GLY A 46 0.73 -12.96 9.60
CA GLY A 46 -0.40 -12.45 10.38
C GLY A 46 -0.69 -10.96 10.13
N LEU A 47 -0.10 -10.36 9.10
CA LEU A 47 -0.26 -8.94 8.78
C LEU A 47 -1.44 -8.71 7.82
N GLU A 48 -2.60 -8.40 8.38
CA GLU A 48 -3.69 -7.80 7.61
C GLU A 48 -3.54 -6.27 7.59
N ILE A 49 -3.38 -5.71 6.38
CA ILE A 49 -3.25 -4.26 6.14
C ILE A 49 -4.26 -3.72 5.12
N SER A 50 -5.33 -4.48 4.85
CA SER A 50 -6.30 -4.15 3.80
C SER A 50 -7.00 -2.82 4.06
N GLU A 51 -7.32 -2.51 5.32
CA GLU A 51 -7.98 -1.26 5.72
C GLU A 51 -7.02 -0.07 5.64
N GLU A 52 -5.79 -0.25 6.11
CA GLU A 52 -4.72 0.75 6.09
C GLU A 52 -4.39 1.14 4.65
N LEU A 53 -4.34 0.17 3.72
CA LEU A 53 -4.18 0.42 2.29
C LEU A 53 -5.36 1.18 1.69
N GLN A 54 -6.60 0.89 2.11
CA GLN A 54 -7.77 1.65 1.67
C GLN A 54 -7.72 3.10 2.16
N LEU A 55 -7.27 3.32 3.40
CA LEU A 55 -7.09 4.65 3.98
C LEU A 55 -6.02 5.45 3.22
N ILE A 56 -4.88 4.82 2.91
CA ILE A 56 -3.82 5.43 2.09
C ILE A 56 -4.36 5.82 0.71
N ASN A 57 -5.10 4.92 0.04
CA ASN A 57 -5.70 5.21 -1.27
C ASN A 57 -6.72 6.36 -1.25
N ARG A 58 -7.32 6.64 -0.09
CA ARG A 58 -8.22 7.79 0.13
C ARG A 58 -7.48 9.06 0.59
N GLY A 59 -6.14 9.05 0.60
CA GLY A 59 -5.31 10.16 1.06
C GLY A 59 -5.21 10.31 2.59
N ARG A 60 -5.74 9.36 3.36
CA ARG A 60 -5.78 9.40 4.83
C ARG A 60 -4.57 8.67 5.45
N ILE A 61 -3.37 9.11 5.10
CA ILE A 61 -2.11 8.43 5.46
C ILE A 61 -1.90 8.40 6.99
N THR A 62 -2.12 9.52 7.69
CA THR A 62 -1.94 9.59 9.15
C THR A 62 -2.83 8.58 9.88
N LEU A 63 -4.09 8.43 9.45
CA LEU A 63 -5.02 7.48 10.06
C LEU A 63 -4.60 6.03 9.80
N ALA A 64 -4.09 5.73 8.60
CA ALA A 64 -3.56 4.41 8.28
C ALA A 64 -2.37 4.04 9.18
N LEU A 65 -1.47 5.00 9.45
CA LEU A 65 -0.32 4.79 10.32
C LEU A 65 -0.74 4.55 11.78
N VAL A 66 -1.66 5.34 12.29
CA VAL A 66 -2.19 5.17 13.66
C VAL A 66 -2.83 3.79 13.81
N ASN A 67 -3.69 3.38 12.87
CA ASN A 67 -4.33 2.05 12.89
C ASN A 67 -3.30 0.91 12.86
N LEU A 68 -2.27 1.03 12.03
CA LEU A 68 -1.21 0.02 11.94
C LEU A 68 -0.47 -0.12 13.28
N ILE A 69 -0.11 1.01 13.90
CA ILE A 69 0.57 1.03 15.20
C ILE A 69 -0.32 0.41 16.28
N ASP A 70 -1.59 0.80 16.32
CA ASP A 70 -2.53 0.34 17.33
C ASP A 70 -2.74 -1.17 17.25
N LYS A 71 -3.02 -1.70 16.05
CA LYS A 71 -3.23 -3.15 15.82
C LYS A 71 -2.01 -3.99 16.15
N LYS A 72 -0.80 -3.53 15.82
CA LYS A 72 0.42 -4.37 15.89
C LYS A 72 1.20 -4.21 17.19
N PHE A 73 1.11 -3.06 17.85
CA PHE A 73 1.94 -2.77 19.02
C PHE A 73 1.12 -2.53 20.27
N ILE A 74 0.05 -1.73 20.19
CA ILE A 74 -0.69 -1.30 21.38
C ILE A 74 -1.71 -2.36 21.81
N MET A 75 -2.60 -2.82 20.91
CA MET A 75 -3.64 -3.79 21.26
C MET A 75 -3.11 -5.12 21.81
N PRO A 76 -2.09 -5.77 21.20
CA PRO A 76 -1.53 -7.00 21.76
C PRO A 76 -0.99 -6.81 23.18
N LYS A 77 -0.37 -5.64 23.44
CA LYS A 77 0.15 -5.31 24.76
C LYS A 77 -0.98 -5.08 25.76
N LEU A 78 -2.01 -4.32 25.39
CA LEU A 78 -3.18 -4.11 26.22
C LEU A 78 -3.87 -5.43 26.56
N LEU A 79 -4.13 -6.28 25.57
CA LEU A 79 -4.70 -7.61 25.77
C LEU A 79 -3.85 -8.44 26.74
N SER A 80 -2.52 -8.42 26.62
CA SER A 80 -1.63 -9.14 27.54
C SER A 80 -1.74 -8.67 29.00
N ILE A 81 -2.02 -7.38 29.22
CA ILE A 81 -2.20 -6.80 30.56
C ILE A 81 -3.56 -7.22 31.13
N PHE A 82 -4.63 -7.12 30.33
CA PHE A 82 -5.97 -7.50 30.76
C PHE A 82 -6.10 -9.01 31.00
N SER A 83 -5.52 -9.85 30.14
CA SER A 83 -5.51 -11.30 30.33
C SER A 83 -4.70 -11.73 31.55
N LYS A 84 -3.66 -10.98 31.95
CA LYS A 84 -2.89 -11.25 33.18
C LYS A 84 -3.66 -10.93 34.46
N LYS A 85 -4.64 -10.02 34.43
CA LYS A 85 -5.45 -9.66 35.60
C LYS A 85 -6.58 -10.65 35.91
N ILE A 86 -6.86 -11.60 35.02
CA ILE A 86 -7.97 -12.56 35.13
C ILE A 86 -7.51 -13.92 35.71
N LYS A 87 -6.21 -14.08 36.02
CA LYS A 87 -5.67 -15.19 36.82
C LYS A 87 -5.42 -14.74 38.24
#